data_AF-A0A965C2C4-F1
#
_entry.id   AF-A0A965C2C4-F1
#
_cell.length_a   1.000
_cell.length_b   1.000
_cell.length_c   1.000
_cell.angle_alpha   90.00
_cell.angle_beta   90.00
_cell.angle_gamma   90.00
#
_symmetry.space_group_name_H-M   'P 1'
#
loop_
_entity.id
_entity.type
_entity.pdbx_description
1 polymer ?
#
loop_
_entity_poly.entity_id
_entity_poly.type
_entity_poly.pdbx_seq_one_letter_code
_entity_poly.pdbx_strand_id
1 'polypeptide(L)'
;ATVATEAAAGRVAFSLEQTVTLRSGETANLPFLDLNLPAERLWWVQDLAATRALQALRFRNTSNHVLPDGLVTVYDGAGAPSFLGDAELRALSPDDQRLIAFARDRDLRLSSQNSSRDEITRITLRRGFISLDAKRIEETAIAIDPRGARGVMVIDAPRHPGATPRFTVAAEGEFGLRHEILLEAAPKTIRLGYERDQRQDVPLWDQGLGDPLLLQAAQFDLEASLRRLPGGPGSVERLQEILDRTGADVPGRDVLASTITALQELRVLLDAARLAAREARSADQALTRARQAVEDRSGGEQQAARQRLNAASREAEAKGAASSRAFEAWQRAVVALLQRGS
;
A
#
# COMPACT_ATOMS: atom_id res chain seq x y z
N ALA A 1 20.51 -14.25 -52.64
CA ALA A 1 21.97 -14.26 -52.50
C ALA A 1 22.27 -14.46 -51.03
N THR A 2 23.02 -15.48 -50.67
CA THR A 2 23.42 -15.71 -49.28
C THR A 2 24.64 -14.82 -48.99
N VAL A 3 24.76 -14.33 -47.76
CA VAL A 3 25.76 -13.33 -47.36
C VAL A 3 26.42 -13.82 -46.08
N ALA A 4 27.74 -13.86 -46.05
CA ALA A 4 28.49 -14.18 -44.85
C ALA A 4 28.70 -12.89 -44.03
N THR A 5 28.45 -12.96 -42.72
CA THR A 5 28.61 -11.83 -41.81
C THR A 5 29.79 -12.07 -40.88
N GLU A 6 30.65 -11.06 -40.76
CA GLU A 6 31.71 -11.02 -39.75
C GLU A 6 31.44 -9.80 -38.85
N ALA A 7 31.35 -10.04 -37.53
CA ALA A 7 31.06 -9.01 -36.54
C ALA A 7 32.30 -8.78 -35.66
N ALA A 8 32.82 -7.55 -35.69
CA ALA A 8 33.82 -7.06 -34.75
C ALA A 8 33.31 -5.76 -34.11
N ALA A 9 33.79 -5.42 -32.91
CA ALA A 9 33.31 -4.26 -32.16
C ALA A 9 33.30 -2.97 -33.02
N GLY A 10 32.10 -2.48 -33.33
CA GLY A 10 31.87 -1.24 -34.08
C GLY A 10 31.82 -1.34 -35.61
N ARG A 11 31.97 -2.53 -36.22
CA ARG A 11 31.82 -2.72 -37.68
C ARG A 11 31.07 -4.01 -38.00
N VAL A 12 30.06 -3.89 -38.86
CA VAL A 12 29.38 -5.02 -39.51
C VAL A 12 29.76 -5.00 -40.99
N ALA A 13 30.29 -6.10 -41.50
CA ALA A 13 30.62 -6.27 -42.92
C ALA A 13 29.73 -7.35 -43.55
N PHE A 14 29.23 -7.06 -44.75
CA PHE A 14 28.40 -7.97 -45.55
C PHE A 14 29.14 -8.28 -46.85
N SER A 15 29.42 -9.56 -47.12
CA SER A 15 30.03 -10.00 -48.37
C SER A 15 28.96 -10.57 -49.32
N LEU A 16 28.94 -10.06 -50.56
CA LEU A 16 28.06 -10.58 -51.60
C LEU A 16 28.65 -11.88 -52.16
N GLU A 17 27.84 -12.92 -52.29
CA GLU A 17 28.24 -14.19 -52.92
C GLU A 17 28.63 -14.04 -54.40
N GLN A 18 28.08 -13.06 -55.09
CA GLN A 18 28.32 -12.82 -56.50
C GLN A 18 28.98 -11.46 -56.71
N THR A 19 29.96 -11.42 -57.62
CA THR A 19 30.60 -10.18 -58.04
C THR A 19 29.61 -9.27 -58.75
N VAL A 20 29.51 -8.02 -58.32
CA VAL A 20 28.69 -6.98 -58.97
C VAL A 20 29.61 -5.98 -59.67
N THR A 21 29.39 -5.76 -60.96
CA THR A 21 30.13 -4.77 -61.76
C THR A 21 29.33 -3.47 -61.82
N LEU A 22 29.93 -2.36 -61.37
CA LEU A 22 29.36 -1.01 -61.40
C LEU A 22 30.18 -0.14 -62.36
N ARG A 23 29.53 0.52 -63.33
CA ARG A 23 30.24 1.44 -64.23
C ARG A 23 30.45 2.79 -63.55
N SER A 24 31.41 3.56 -64.06
CA SER A 24 31.68 4.91 -63.58
C SER A 24 30.41 5.77 -63.67
N GLY A 25 29.99 6.33 -62.52
CA GLY A 25 28.80 7.17 -62.40
C GLY A 25 27.49 6.43 -62.08
N GLU A 26 27.51 5.11 -61.96
CA GLU A 26 26.35 4.32 -61.55
C GLU A 26 26.31 4.11 -60.02
N THR A 27 25.11 3.94 -59.47
CA THR A 27 24.86 3.56 -58.07
C THR A 27 24.08 2.25 -58.06
N ALA A 28 24.47 1.30 -57.20
CA ALA A 28 23.67 0.10 -56.95
C ALA A 28 23.13 0.11 -55.53
N ASN A 29 21.82 -0.14 -55.41
CA ASN A 29 21.17 -0.53 -54.16
C ASN A 29 21.01 -2.04 -54.18
N LEU A 30 21.77 -2.74 -53.33
CA LEU A 30 21.78 -4.19 -53.29
C LEU A 30 21.09 -4.67 -52.01
N PRO A 31 19.99 -5.45 -52.12
CA PRO A 31 19.46 -6.13 -50.95
C PRO A 31 20.51 -7.17 -50.50
N PHE A 32 21.02 -7.00 -49.29
CA PHE A 32 22.05 -7.86 -48.73
C PHE A 32 21.47 -8.92 -47.78
N LEU A 33 20.20 -8.80 -47.43
CA LEU A 33 19.49 -9.74 -46.58
C LEU A 33 18.03 -9.80 -47.00
N ASP A 34 17.58 -10.98 -47.44
CA ASP A 34 16.19 -11.27 -47.75
C ASP A 34 15.79 -12.49 -46.92
N LEU A 35 14.94 -12.26 -45.92
CA LEU A 35 14.59 -13.25 -44.91
C LEU A 35 13.08 -13.26 -44.69
N ASN A 36 12.52 -14.46 -44.62
CA ASN A 36 11.18 -14.68 -44.12
C ASN A 36 11.26 -15.05 -42.63
N LEU A 37 10.86 -14.12 -41.77
CA LEU A 37 10.84 -14.32 -40.32
C LEU A 37 9.40 -14.53 -39.84
N PRO A 38 9.16 -15.42 -38.87
CA PRO A 38 7.86 -15.56 -38.26
C PRO A 38 7.51 -14.29 -37.48
N ALA A 39 6.40 -13.67 -37.86
CA ALA A 39 5.86 -12.47 -37.21
C ALA A 39 4.37 -12.64 -36.94
N GLU A 40 3.93 -12.15 -35.79
CA GLU A 40 2.56 -12.19 -35.31
C GLU A 40 2.11 -10.78 -34.96
N ARG A 41 0.97 -10.36 -35.51
CA ARG A 41 0.33 -9.09 -35.13
C ARG A 41 -0.42 -9.23 -33.82
N LEU A 42 -0.24 -8.27 -32.93
CA LEU A 42 -0.87 -8.22 -31.62
C LEU A 42 -1.14 -6.77 -31.17
N TRP A 43 -1.90 -6.64 -30.09
CA TRP A 43 -2.02 -5.38 -29.37
C TRP A 43 -1.07 -5.35 -28.18
N TRP A 44 -0.42 -4.22 -27.94
CA TRP A 44 0.51 -4.06 -26.84
C TRP A 44 0.16 -2.86 -25.97
N VAL A 45 0.11 -3.06 -24.66
CA VAL A 45 -0.07 -2.01 -23.65
C VAL A 45 1.19 -1.98 -22.80
N GLN A 46 1.93 -0.88 -22.91
CA GLN A 46 3.17 -0.63 -22.16
C GLN A 46 2.93 0.20 -20.88
N ASP A 47 1.82 0.94 -20.87
CA ASP A 47 1.40 1.82 -19.77
C ASP A 47 -0.06 1.53 -19.44
N LEU A 48 -0.32 1.16 -18.18
CA LEU A 48 -1.65 0.80 -17.70
C LEU A 48 -2.60 2.02 -17.63
N ALA A 49 -2.09 3.24 -17.71
CA ALA A 49 -2.89 4.46 -17.81
C ALA A 49 -3.30 4.80 -19.25
N ALA A 50 -2.75 4.09 -20.25
CA ALA A 50 -3.08 4.34 -21.65
C ALA A 50 -4.55 4.04 -21.95
N THR A 51 -5.22 4.96 -22.64
CA THR A 51 -6.62 4.80 -23.07
C THR A 51 -6.77 4.03 -24.37
N ARG A 52 -5.65 3.74 -25.05
CA ARG A 52 -5.54 3.11 -26.37
C ARG A 52 -4.33 2.18 -26.39
N ALA A 53 -4.51 0.99 -26.96
CA ALA A 53 -3.41 0.06 -27.16
C ALA A 53 -2.53 0.49 -28.35
N LEU A 54 -1.31 -0.03 -28.38
CA LEU A 54 -0.46 0.01 -29.56
C LEU A 54 -0.75 -1.23 -30.43
N GLN A 55 -0.75 -1.04 -31.73
CA GLN A 55 -0.63 -2.13 -32.68
C GLN A 55 0.86 -2.49 -32.80
N ALA A 56 1.17 -3.77 -32.66
CA ALA A 56 2.54 -4.24 -32.60
C ALA A 56 2.73 -5.58 -33.34
N LEU A 57 3.98 -5.87 -33.65
CA LEU A 57 4.42 -7.16 -34.17
C LEU A 57 5.32 -7.83 -33.14
N ARG A 58 5.01 -9.09 -32.80
CA ARG A 58 5.93 -10.02 -32.14
C ARG A 58 6.62 -10.83 -33.21
N PHE A 59 7.94 -10.80 -33.26
CA PHE A 59 8.68 -11.62 -34.20
C PHE A 59 9.97 -12.13 -33.57
N ARG A 60 10.46 -13.24 -34.11
CA ARG A 60 11.67 -13.93 -33.66
C ARG A 60 12.68 -13.98 -34.78
N ASN A 61 13.93 -13.65 -34.48
CA ASN A 61 15.02 -13.85 -35.42
C ASN A 61 15.37 -15.34 -35.50
N THR A 62 14.78 -16.04 -36.48
CA THR A 62 15.10 -17.46 -36.74
C THR A 62 16.28 -17.64 -37.68
N SER A 63 16.95 -16.56 -38.07
CA SER A 63 18.18 -16.64 -38.87
C SER A 63 19.40 -16.83 -37.98
N ASN A 64 20.52 -17.18 -38.60
CA ASN A 64 21.84 -17.27 -37.98
C ASN A 64 22.61 -15.93 -38.00
N HIS A 65 21.97 -14.84 -38.41
CA HIS A 65 22.59 -13.51 -38.52
C HIS A 65 21.98 -12.56 -37.50
N VAL A 66 22.77 -11.59 -37.01
CA VAL A 66 22.25 -10.47 -36.23
C VAL A 66 21.48 -9.56 -37.20
N LEU A 67 20.21 -9.27 -36.91
CA LEU A 67 19.48 -8.23 -37.64
C LEU A 67 19.98 -6.86 -37.16
N PRO A 68 20.37 -5.96 -38.07
CA PRO A 68 20.85 -4.64 -37.68
C PRO A 68 19.73 -3.79 -37.08
N ASP A 69 20.12 -2.74 -36.36
CA ASP A 69 19.20 -1.67 -36.00
C ASP A 69 18.73 -0.91 -37.24
N GLY A 70 17.51 -0.41 -37.21
CA GLY A 70 16.94 0.30 -38.35
C GLY A 70 15.45 0.61 -38.21
N LEU A 71 14.90 1.20 -39.27
CA LEU A 71 13.47 1.47 -39.37
C LEU A 71 12.75 0.28 -39.99
N VAL A 72 11.62 -0.09 -39.41
CA VAL A 72 10.70 -1.10 -39.92
C VAL A 72 9.44 -0.40 -40.39
N THR A 73 9.15 -0.50 -41.68
CA THR A 73 7.92 0.01 -42.28
C THR A 73 6.94 -1.16 -42.44
N VAL A 74 5.78 -1.05 -41.82
CA VAL A 74 4.76 -2.11 -41.77
C VAL A 74 3.68 -1.84 -42.80
N TYR A 75 3.35 -2.88 -43.54
CA TYR A 75 2.29 -2.88 -44.55
C TYR A 75 1.29 -4.00 -44.33
N ASP A 76 0.07 -3.83 -44.83
CA ASP A 76 -1.00 -4.84 -44.82
C ASP A 76 -1.48 -5.14 -46.24
N GLY A 77 -1.93 -6.37 -46.48
CA GLY A 77 -2.46 -6.84 -47.76
C GLY A 77 -1.40 -7.34 -48.75
N ALA A 78 -1.76 -8.38 -49.52
CA ALA A 78 -0.94 -8.88 -50.62
C ALA A 78 -1.26 -8.09 -51.92
N GLY A 79 -0.24 -7.58 -52.60
CA GLY A 79 -0.36 -6.93 -53.92
C GLY A 79 -0.21 -5.41 -53.89
N ALA A 80 -1.21 -4.69 -53.38
CA ALA A 80 -1.16 -3.24 -53.17
C ALA A 80 -1.07 -2.94 -51.66
N PRO A 81 0.12 -3.10 -51.05
CA PRO A 81 0.28 -3.01 -49.61
C PRO A 81 -0.16 -1.64 -49.07
N SER A 82 -1.11 -1.63 -48.15
CA SER A 82 -1.49 -0.41 -47.44
C SER A 82 -0.52 -0.18 -46.29
N PHE A 83 0.08 1.01 -46.24
CA PHE A 83 0.97 1.40 -45.15
C PHE A 83 0.21 1.45 -43.81
N LEU A 84 0.74 0.78 -42.79
CA LEU A 84 0.18 0.73 -41.44
C LEU A 84 0.92 1.63 -40.44
N GLY A 85 2.22 1.80 -40.61
CA GLY A 85 3.05 2.58 -39.69
C GLY A 85 4.52 2.21 -39.77
N ASP A 86 5.33 2.98 -39.05
CA ASP A 86 6.76 2.75 -38.92
C ASP A 86 7.10 2.42 -37.45
N ALA A 87 8.14 1.62 -37.26
CA ALA A 87 8.68 1.26 -35.94
C ALA A 87 10.20 1.26 -35.99
N GLU A 88 10.84 1.47 -34.84
CA GLU A 88 12.28 1.27 -34.71
C GLU A 88 12.57 -0.18 -34.31
N LEU A 89 13.49 -0.81 -35.01
CA LEU A 89 14.09 -2.08 -34.65
C LEU A 89 15.48 -1.81 -34.06
N ARG A 90 15.71 -2.29 -32.85
CA ARG A 90 17.07 -2.43 -32.31
C ARG A 90 17.68 -3.72 -32.79
N ALA A 91 19.01 -3.76 -32.87
CA ALA A 91 19.74 -4.95 -33.29
C ALA A 91 19.24 -6.21 -32.54
N LEU A 92 18.98 -7.28 -33.31
CA LEU A 92 18.35 -8.50 -32.80
C LEU A 92 19.23 -9.71 -33.07
N SER A 93 19.73 -10.35 -32.01
CA SER A 93 20.59 -11.53 -32.12
C SER A 93 19.82 -12.72 -32.69
N PRO A 94 20.51 -13.75 -33.23
CA PRO A 94 19.90 -15.03 -33.52
C PRO A 94 19.08 -15.56 -32.33
N ASP A 95 17.94 -16.16 -32.62
CA ASP A 95 16.97 -16.73 -31.67
C ASP A 95 16.25 -15.75 -30.72
N ASP A 96 16.66 -14.48 -30.66
CA ASP A 96 15.99 -13.45 -29.87
C ASP A 96 14.60 -13.11 -30.43
N GLN A 97 13.69 -12.72 -29.52
CA GLN A 97 12.35 -12.24 -29.84
C GLN A 97 12.15 -10.81 -29.37
N ARG A 98 11.39 -10.01 -30.13
CA ARG A 98 11.00 -8.64 -29.76
C ARG A 98 9.54 -8.35 -30.12
N LEU A 99 8.99 -7.35 -29.41
CA LEU A 99 7.76 -6.67 -29.78
C LEU A 99 8.14 -5.29 -30.31
N ILE A 100 7.61 -4.92 -31.47
CA ILE A 100 7.76 -3.58 -32.03
C ILE A 100 6.38 -2.96 -32.20
N ALA A 101 6.15 -1.80 -31.60
CA ALA A 101 4.93 -1.03 -31.81
C ALA A 101 5.09 -0.15 -33.05
N PHE A 102 4.14 -0.20 -33.98
CA PHE A 102 4.19 0.55 -35.24
C PHE A 102 3.07 1.59 -35.37
N ALA A 103 1.99 1.46 -34.59
CA ALA A 103 0.87 2.40 -34.62
C ALA A 103 0.11 2.40 -33.29
N ARG A 104 -0.69 3.45 -33.06
CA ARG A 104 -1.68 3.48 -31.99
C ARG A 104 -3.04 3.05 -32.54
N ASP A 105 -3.70 2.13 -31.87
CA ASP A 105 -5.04 1.69 -32.24
C ASP A 105 -6.07 2.78 -31.90
N ARG A 106 -6.91 3.16 -32.87
CA ARG A 106 -7.93 4.23 -32.71
C ARG A 106 -9.30 3.69 -32.30
N ASP A 107 -9.50 2.38 -32.42
CA ASP A 107 -10.79 1.75 -32.20
C ASP A 107 -10.82 1.08 -30.83
N LEU A 108 -9.83 0.25 -30.51
CA LEU A 108 -9.72 -0.42 -29.21
C LEU A 108 -9.62 0.61 -28.08
N ARG A 109 -10.54 0.52 -27.11
CA ARG A 109 -10.59 1.42 -25.96
C ARG A 109 -10.17 0.71 -24.69
N LEU A 110 -9.40 1.42 -23.87
CA LEU A 110 -8.95 0.99 -22.56
C LEU A 110 -9.37 2.01 -21.52
N SER A 111 -9.75 1.53 -20.35
CA SER A 111 -9.77 2.33 -19.13
C SER A 111 -9.24 1.50 -17.97
N SER A 112 -8.58 2.17 -17.03
CA SER A 112 -8.04 1.53 -15.85
C SER A 112 -8.58 2.14 -14.58
N GLN A 113 -8.73 1.30 -13.55
CA GLN A 113 -9.10 1.70 -12.22
C GLN A 113 -8.22 0.96 -11.23
N ASN A 114 -7.60 1.72 -10.33
CA ASN A 114 -6.79 1.15 -9.26
C ASN A 114 -7.66 0.96 -8.02
N SER A 115 -7.41 -0.13 -7.30
CA SER A 115 -8.00 -0.41 -6.01
C SER A 115 -6.95 -1.03 -5.10
N SER A 116 -7.11 -0.84 -3.79
CA SER A 116 -6.30 -1.53 -2.80
C SER A 116 -7.20 -2.03 -1.67
N ARG A 117 -6.83 -3.18 -1.11
CA ARG A 117 -7.44 -3.72 0.09
C ARG A 117 -6.38 -4.38 0.96
N ASP A 118 -6.61 -4.33 2.26
CA ASP A 118 -5.78 -4.99 3.25
C ASP A 118 -6.55 -6.18 3.82
N GLU A 119 -5.93 -7.36 3.80
CA GLU A 119 -6.47 -8.59 4.39
C GLU A 119 -5.63 -8.96 5.60
N ILE A 120 -6.22 -8.87 6.81
CA ILE A 120 -5.50 -9.21 8.04
C ILE A 120 -5.34 -10.72 8.12
N THR A 121 -4.09 -11.19 8.19
CA THR A 121 -3.75 -12.62 8.21
C THR A 121 -3.39 -13.12 9.60
N ARG A 122 -2.89 -12.25 10.49
CA ARG A 122 -2.59 -12.61 11.88
C ARG A 122 -2.59 -11.38 12.78
N ILE A 123 -3.08 -11.57 14.00
CA ILE A 123 -3.06 -10.53 15.03
C ILE A 123 -2.22 -11.04 16.20
N THR A 124 -1.38 -10.16 16.75
CA THR A 124 -0.59 -10.46 17.95
C THR A 124 -0.64 -9.28 18.89
N LEU A 125 -0.82 -9.55 20.19
CA LEU A 125 -0.65 -8.55 21.22
C LEU A 125 0.83 -8.52 21.62
N ARG A 126 1.43 -7.33 21.55
CA ARG A 126 2.73 -7.03 22.17
C ARG A 126 2.53 -5.99 23.24
N ARG A 127 3.51 -5.85 24.14
CA ARG A 127 3.52 -4.81 25.15
C ARG A 127 3.28 -3.43 24.53
N GLY A 128 2.07 -2.91 24.71
CA GLY A 128 1.63 -1.60 24.24
C GLY A 128 1.12 -1.48 22.80
N PHE A 129 1.10 -2.57 22.04
CA PHE A 129 0.67 -2.56 20.65
C PHE A 129 -0.16 -3.80 20.31
N ILE A 130 -1.17 -3.61 19.46
CA ILE A 130 -1.70 -4.68 18.63
C ILE A 130 -0.94 -4.66 17.32
N SER A 131 -0.30 -5.77 17.00
CA SER A 131 0.39 -5.94 15.72
C SER A 131 -0.45 -6.77 14.78
N LEU A 132 -0.70 -6.19 13.62
CA LEU A 132 -1.46 -6.76 12.52
C LEU A 132 -0.46 -7.15 11.44
N ASP A 133 -0.37 -8.44 11.16
CA ASP A 133 0.20 -8.90 9.91
C ASP A 133 -0.94 -9.00 8.90
N ALA A 134 -0.74 -8.39 7.74
CA ALA A 134 -1.75 -8.26 6.71
C ALA A 134 -1.12 -8.45 5.33
N LYS A 135 -1.93 -8.86 4.37
CA LYS A 135 -1.59 -8.85 2.95
C LYS A 135 -2.26 -7.64 2.31
N ARG A 136 -1.45 -6.73 1.79
CA ARG A 136 -1.94 -5.65 0.94
C ARG A 136 -2.06 -6.17 -0.48
N ILE A 137 -3.27 -6.10 -1.02
CA ILE A 137 -3.56 -6.46 -2.41
C ILE A 137 -3.88 -5.17 -3.16
N GLU A 138 -2.99 -4.82 -4.08
CA GLU A 138 -3.14 -3.68 -5.00
C GLU A 138 -3.54 -4.24 -6.37
N GLU A 139 -4.67 -3.79 -6.91
CA GLU A 139 -5.22 -4.29 -8.17
C GLU A 139 -5.46 -3.14 -9.15
N THR A 140 -4.92 -3.28 -10.36
CA THR A 140 -5.29 -2.46 -11.51
C THR A 140 -6.29 -3.23 -12.37
N ALA A 141 -7.55 -2.82 -12.32
CA ALA A 141 -8.59 -3.34 -13.19
C ALA A 141 -8.52 -2.62 -14.54
N ILE A 142 -8.40 -3.37 -15.63
CA ILE A 142 -8.32 -2.81 -16.99
C ILE A 142 -9.56 -3.27 -17.74
N ALA A 143 -10.45 -2.34 -18.03
CA ALA A 143 -11.59 -2.56 -18.91
C ALA A 143 -11.13 -2.40 -20.36
N ILE A 144 -11.34 -3.44 -21.15
CA ILE A 144 -10.94 -3.55 -22.55
C ILE A 144 -12.21 -3.62 -23.37
N ASP A 145 -12.39 -2.69 -24.29
CA ASP A 145 -13.43 -2.70 -25.31
C ASP A 145 -12.74 -2.91 -26.67
N PRO A 146 -12.71 -4.17 -27.19
CA PRO A 146 -11.98 -4.50 -28.41
C PRO A 146 -12.59 -3.89 -29.68
N ARG A 147 -13.83 -3.38 -29.64
CA ARG A 147 -14.55 -2.88 -30.84
C ARG A 147 -14.55 -3.87 -32.02
N GLY A 148 -14.71 -5.16 -31.71
CA GLY A 148 -14.71 -6.22 -32.72
C GLY A 148 -13.33 -6.83 -33.02
N ALA A 149 -12.25 -6.27 -32.47
CA ALA A 149 -10.90 -6.83 -32.59
C ALA A 149 -10.80 -8.23 -31.94
N ARG A 150 -10.04 -9.11 -32.60
CA ARG A 150 -9.75 -10.48 -32.15
C ARG A 150 -8.28 -10.79 -32.37
N GLY A 151 -7.66 -11.48 -31.42
CA GLY A 151 -6.24 -11.85 -31.47
C GLY A 151 -5.53 -11.59 -30.14
N VAL A 152 -4.20 -11.69 -30.14
CA VAL A 152 -3.40 -11.61 -28.92
C VAL A 152 -3.27 -10.17 -28.46
N MET A 153 -3.47 -9.93 -27.18
CA MET A 153 -3.13 -8.68 -26.51
C MET A 153 -2.12 -8.96 -25.39
N VAL A 154 -1.06 -8.17 -25.41
CA VAL A 154 0.07 -8.21 -24.49
C VAL A 154 0.01 -6.96 -23.63
N ILE A 155 0.12 -7.13 -22.32
CA ILE A 155 0.07 -6.04 -21.35
C ILE A 155 1.27 -6.16 -20.44
N ASP A 156 2.12 -5.15 -20.44
CA ASP A 156 3.26 -5.07 -19.54
C ASP A 156 2.82 -4.29 -18.30
N ALA A 157 2.85 -4.95 -17.15
CA ALA A 157 2.59 -4.34 -15.85
C ALA A 157 3.92 -3.93 -15.20
N PRO A 158 4.05 -2.69 -14.68
CA PRO A 158 5.27 -2.27 -13.98
C PRO A 158 5.66 -3.24 -12.86
N ARG A 159 6.96 -3.50 -12.69
CA ARG A 159 7.45 -4.32 -11.57
C ARG A 159 7.22 -3.58 -10.25
N HIS A 160 6.74 -4.30 -9.25
CA HIS A 160 6.62 -3.80 -7.87
C HIS A 160 7.59 -4.56 -6.97
N PRO A 161 8.78 -3.99 -6.67
CA PRO A 161 9.76 -4.64 -5.81
C PRO A 161 9.15 -5.04 -4.45
N GLY A 162 9.39 -6.28 -4.03
CA GLY A 162 8.85 -6.83 -2.79
C GLY A 162 7.36 -7.20 -2.83
N ALA A 163 6.70 -7.09 -3.99
CA ALA A 163 5.34 -7.59 -4.19
C ALA A 163 5.33 -8.80 -5.13
N THR A 164 4.44 -9.75 -4.86
CA THR A 164 4.22 -10.96 -5.65
C THR A 164 3.07 -10.71 -6.64
N PRO A 165 3.24 -10.95 -7.95
CA PRO A 165 2.15 -10.80 -8.91
C PRO A 165 1.05 -11.83 -8.66
N ARG A 166 -0.22 -11.39 -8.76
CA ARG A 166 -1.44 -12.22 -8.67
C ARG A 166 -2.09 -12.46 -10.03
N PHE A 167 -1.31 -12.42 -11.10
CA PHE A 167 -1.71 -12.72 -12.46
C PHE A 167 -0.63 -13.60 -13.13
N THR A 168 -0.99 -14.27 -14.22
CA THR A 168 -0.04 -15.11 -14.95
C THR A 168 1.02 -14.26 -15.65
N VAL A 169 2.27 -14.39 -15.23
CA VAL A 169 3.42 -13.78 -15.91
C VAL A 169 3.85 -14.68 -17.06
N ALA A 170 3.67 -14.23 -18.29
CA ALA A 170 4.07 -14.95 -19.50
C ALA A 170 5.57 -14.78 -19.79
N ALA A 171 6.10 -13.59 -19.54
CA ALA A 171 7.52 -13.26 -19.73
C ALA A 171 7.88 -11.98 -18.96
N GLU A 172 9.17 -11.65 -18.95
CA GLU A 172 9.64 -10.32 -18.56
C GLU A 172 9.84 -9.47 -19.82
N GLY A 173 9.15 -8.33 -19.88
CA GLY A 173 9.25 -7.35 -20.97
C GLY A 173 10.06 -6.12 -20.57
N GLU A 174 10.23 -5.21 -21.53
CA GLU A 174 10.96 -3.95 -21.34
C GLU A 174 10.26 -3.02 -20.34
N PHE A 175 8.93 -3.09 -20.26
CA PHE A 175 8.11 -2.23 -19.40
C PHE A 175 7.63 -2.93 -18.11
N GLY A 176 8.01 -4.19 -17.90
CA GLY A 176 7.73 -4.92 -16.67
C GLY A 176 7.33 -6.37 -16.87
N LEU A 177 6.38 -6.86 -16.07
CA LEU A 177 5.88 -8.24 -16.13
C LEU A 177 4.81 -8.35 -17.20
N ARG A 178 5.03 -9.24 -18.17
CA ARG A 178 4.14 -9.41 -19.31
C ARG A 178 3.00 -10.35 -18.97
N HIS A 179 1.79 -9.91 -19.28
CA HIS A 179 0.57 -10.72 -19.26
C HIS A 179 0.01 -10.83 -20.67
N GLU A 180 -0.33 -12.04 -21.10
CA GLU A 180 -0.89 -12.29 -22.43
C GLU A 180 -2.33 -12.78 -22.31
N ILE A 181 -3.20 -12.23 -23.15
CA ILE A 181 -4.62 -12.57 -23.20
C ILE A 181 -5.11 -12.65 -24.65
N LEU A 182 -6.15 -13.43 -24.89
CA LEU A 182 -6.86 -13.44 -26.16
C LEU A 182 -8.02 -12.45 -26.14
N LEU A 183 -8.16 -11.63 -27.19
CA LEU A 183 -9.32 -10.76 -27.41
C LEU A 183 -10.41 -11.53 -28.18
N GLU A 184 -11.65 -11.45 -27.68
CA GLU A 184 -12.80 -12.21 -28.20
C GLU A 184 -13.92 -11.30 -28.76
N ALA A 185 -13.57 -10.14 -29.34
CA ALA A 185 -14.48 -9.08 -29.81
C ALA A 185 -15.39 -8.43 -28.74
N ALA A 186 -15.84 -9.17 -27.73
CA ALA A 186 -16.64 -8.68 -26.62
C ALA A 186 -15.79 -7.90 -25.60
N PRO A 187 -16.36 -6.85 -24.97
CA PRO A 187 -15.70 -6.17 -23.86
C PRO A 187 -15.39 -7.12 -22.71
N LYS A 188 -14.23 -6.94 -22.07
CA LYS A 188 -13.85 -7.69 -20.88
C LYS A 188 -13.02 -6.85 -19.92
N THR A 189 -13.06 -7.20 -18.65
CA THR A 189 -12.19 -6.61 -17.63
C THR A 189 -11.22 -7.64 -17.12
N ILE A 190 -9.94 -7.29 -17.12
CA ILE A 190 -8.89 -8.08 -16.47
C ILE A 190 -8.41 -7.36 -15.21
N ARG A 191 -7.79 -8.11 -14.29
CA ARG A 191 -7.23 -7.56 -13.06
C ARG A 191 -5.77 -7.95 -12.95
N LEU A 192 -4.89 -6.96 -12.89
CA LEU A 192 -3.47 -7.14 -12.66
C LEU A 192 -3.20 -6.79 -11.20
N GLY A 193 -3.16 -7.82 -10.36
CA GLY A 193 -2.98 -7.68 -8.92
C GLY A 193 -1.53 -7.89 -8.48
N TYR A 194 -1.13 -7.20 -7.41
CA TYR A 194 0.11 -7.41 -6.68
C TYR A 194 -0.20 -7.61 -5.20
N GLU A 195 0.48 -8.57 -4.58
CA GLU A 195 0.35 -8.89 -3.17
C GLU A 195 1.64 -8.56 -2.44
N ARG A 196 1.53 -7.90 -1.28
CA ARG A 196 2.67 -7.58 -0.44
C ARG A 196 2.34 -7.82 1.01
N ASP A 197 3.26 -8.47 1.73
CA ASP A 197 3.16 -8.59 3.17
C ASP A 197 3.38 -7.23 3.83
N GLN A 198 2.51 -6.90 4.77
CA GLN A 198 2.54 -5.67 5.52
C GLN A 198 2.37 -5.98 7.00
N ARG A 199 3.16 -5.29 7.83
CA ARG A 199 3.00 -5.29 9.27
C ARG A 199 2.61 -3.90 9.74
N GLN A 200 1.56 -3.82 10.53
CA GLN A 200 1.08 -2.59 11.12
C GLN A 200 1.01 -2.73 12.63
N ASP A 201 1.68 -1.83 13.35
CA ASP A 201 1.57 -1.75 14.81
C ASP A 201 0.57 -0.65 15.18
N VAL A 202 -0.52 -1.05 15.83
CA VAL A 202 -1.56 -0.16 16.34
C VAL A 202 -1.29 0.05 17.84
N PRO A 203 -0.90 1.27 18.25
CA PRO A 203 -0.58 1.53 19.64
C PRO A 203 -1.86 1.53 20.49
N LEU A 204 -1.78 0.95 21.68
CA LEU A 204 -2.89 0.91 22.64
C LEU A 204 -3.13 2.25 23.35
N TRP A 205 -2.14 3.15 23.30
CA TRP A 205 -2.18 4.52 23.80
C TRP A 205 -1.12 5.37 23.07
N ASP A 206 -1.11 6.68 23.29
CA ASP A 206 -0.09 7.56 22.70
C ASP A 206 1.28 7.32 23.34
N GLN A 207 2.22 6.79 22.54
CA GLN A 207 3.59 6.49 22.97
C GLN A 207 4.37 7.74 23.41
N GLY A 208 3.98 8.93 22.95
CA GLY A 208 4.57 10.20 23.39
C GLY A 208 4.26 10.57 24.85
N LEU A 209 3.36 9.85 25.53
CA LEU A 209 3.18 9.97 26.99
C LEU A 209 4.23 9.20 27.80
N GLY A 210 4.97 8.28 27.17
CA GLY A 210 5.83 7.34 27.89
C GLY A 210 5.04 6.18 28.52
N ASP A 211 5.60 5.61 29.59
CA ASP A 211 4.99 4.48 30.31
C ASP A 211 3.86 4.99 31.23
N PRO A 212 2.59 4.57 31.02
CA PRO A 212 1.46 4.98 31.87
C PRO A 212 1.65 4.66 33.36
N LEU A 213 2.53 3.71 33.69
CA LEU A 213 2.84 3.34 35.08
C LEU A 213 3.68 4.39 35.81
N LEU A 214 4.36 5.27 35.07
CA LEU A 214 5.17 6.35 35.64
C LEU A 214 4.39 7.65 35.84
N LEU A 215 3.13 7.70 35.40
CA LEU A 215 2.28 8.87 35.56
C LEU A 215 1.93 9.09 37.04
N GLN A 216 2.01 10.34 37.49
CA GLN A 216 1.63 10.75 38.83
C GLN A 216 0.37 11.61 38.77
N ALA A 217 -0.70 11.20 39.46
CA ALA A 217 -1.99 11.89 39.44
C ALA A 217 -1.91 13.39 39.79
N ALA A 218 -0.96 13.78 40.65
CA ALA A 218 -0.78 15.17 41.08
C ALA A 218 -0.06 16.06 40.04
N GLN A 219 0.73 15.47 39.13
CA GLN A 219 1.55 16.21 38.15
C GLN A 219 1.02 16.06 36.72
N PHE A 220 -0.08 15.33 36.55
CA PHE A 220 -0.60 14.91 35.27
C PHE A 220 -2.01 15.46 35.07
N ASP A 221 -2.20 16.25 34.01
CA ASP A 221 -3.54 16.67 33.60
C ASP A 221 -4.26 15.51 32.91
N LEU A 222 -5.02 14.78 33.72
CA LEU A 222 -5.83 13.64 33.30
C LEU A 222 -6.85 14.03 32.23
N GLU A 223 -7.51 15.19 32.35
CA GLU A 223 -8.58 15.61 31.45
C GLU A 223 -8.02 16.01 30.08
N ALA A 224 -6.91 16.75 30.06
CA ALA A 224 -6.25 17.14 28.81
C ALA A 224 -5.67 15.93 28.06
N SER A 225 -5.28 14.88 28.78
CA SER A 225 -4.57 13.73 28.22
C SER A 225 -5.47 12.51 27.93
N LEU A 226 -6.79 12.61 28.08
CA LEU A 226 -7.69 11.45 28.00
C LEU A 226 -7.56 10.63 26.72
N ARG A 227 -7.44 11.27 25.55
CA ARG A 227 -7.31 10.59 24.25
C ARG A 227 -5.97 9.88 24.08
N ARG A 228 -4.99 10.25 24.90
CA ARG A 228 -3.62 9.77 24.83
C ARG A 228 -3.41 8.54 25.71
N LEU A 229 -4.34 8.24 26.63
CA LEU A 229 -4.24 7.17 27.62
C LEU A 229 -4.84 5.83 27.16
N PRO A 230 -4.39 4.68 27.72
CA PRO A 230 -5.06 3.40 27.57
C PRO A 230 -6.54 3.47 28.00
N GLY A 231 -7.46 3.01 27.15
CA GLY A 231 -8.91 3.14 27.38
C GLY A 231 -9.44 4.56 27.13
N GLY A 232 -8.62 5.46 26.57
CA GLY A 232 -9.03 6.79 26.13
C GLY A 232 -9.97 6.76 24.92
N PRO A 233 -10.74 7.84 24.65
CA PRO A 233 -11.62 7.89 23.49
C PRO A 233 -10.84 7.69 22.19
N GLY A 234 -11.37 6.87 21.27
CA GLY A 234 -10.79 6.58 19.96
C GLY A 234 -9.91 5.33 19.90
N SER A 235 -9.37 4.88 21.04
CA SER A 235 -8.52 3.67 21.09
C SER A 235 -9.33 2.39 20.94
N VAL A 236 -10.43 2.27 21.69
CA VAL A 236 -11.36 1.13 21.66
C VAL A 236 -12.07 1.07 20.31
N GLU A 237 -12.57 2.20 19.82
CA GLU A 237 -13.35 2.28 18.58
C GLU A 237 -12.53 1.84 17.37
N ARG A 238 -11.25 2.25 17.31
CA ARG A 238 -10.34 1.83 16.24
C ARG A 238 -10.10 0.33 16.24
N LEU A 239 -9.89 -0.26 17.42
CA LEU A 239 -9.67 -1.71 17.54
C LEU A 239 -10.95 -2.49 17.25
N GLN A 240 -12.12 -1.93 17.60
CA GLN A 240 -13.42 -2.52 17.27
C GLN A 240 -13.64 -2.56 15.75
N GLU A 241 -13.34 -1.48 15.03
CA GLU A 241 -13.40 -1.44 13.56
C GLU A 241 -12.48 -2.51 12.94
N ILE A 242 -11.28 -2.70 13.50
CA ILE A 242 -10.36 -3.75 13.08
C ILE A 242 -10.95 -5.14 13.35
N LEU A 243 -11.56 -5.36 14.51
CA LEU A 243 -12.18 -6.64 14.85
C LEU A 243 -13.36 -6.97 13.92
N ASP A 244 -14.17 -5.96 13.59
CA ASP A 244 -15.38 -6.12 12.77
C ASP A 244 -15.03 -6.50 11.32
N ARG A 245 -13.93 -5.96 10.76
CA ARG A 245 -13.45 -6.29 9.40
C ARG A 245 -12.58 -7.54 9.31
N THR A 246 -12.10 -8.05 10.44
CA THR A 246 -11.25 -9.25 10.49
C THR A 246 -12.12 -10.50 10.22
N GLY A 247 -11.59 -11.52 9.55
CA GLY A 247 -12.29 -12.81 9.34
C GLY A 247 -12.38 -13.65 10.62
N ALA A 248 -13.38 -14.54 10.75
CA ALA A 248 -13.57 -15.32 11.99
C ALA A 248 -12.39 -16.23 12.32
N ASP A 249 -11.75 -16.78 11.29
CA ASP A 249 -10.67 -17.77 11.40
C ASP A 249 -9.27 -17.16 11.53
N VAL A 250 -9.15 -15.83 11.60
CA VAL A 250 -7.84 -15.16 11.68
C VAL A 250 -7.21 -15.42 13.05
N PRO A 251 -5.99 -16.01 13.10
CA PRO A 251 -5.29 -16.25 14.37
C PRO A 251 -5.07 -14.95 15.16
N GLY A 252 -5.40 -14.99 16.46
CA GLY A 252 -5.28 -13.85 17.37
C GLY A 252 -6.47 -12.88 17.35
N ARG A 253 -7.56 -13.19 16.63
CA ARG A 253 -8.81 -12.42 16.70
C ARG A 253 -9.39 -12.38 18.12
N ASP A 254 -9.34 -13.50 18.82
CA ASP A 254 -9.73 -13.65 20.23
C ASP A 254 -8.85 -12.80 21.15
N VAL A 255 -7.55 -12.73 20.88
CA VAL A 255 -6.60 -11.84 21.57
C VAL A 255 -6.99 -10.38 21.40
N LEU A 256 -7.35 -9.96 20.18
CA LEU A 256 -7.87 -8.61 19.92
C LEU A 256 -9.16 -8.35 20.70
N ALA A 257 -10.13 -9.26 20.66
CA ALA A 257 -11.39 -9.12 21.37
C ALA A 257 -11.18 -8.99 22.89
N SER A 258 -10.34 -9.84 23.49
CA SER A 258 -10.02 -9.77 24.92
C SER A 258 -9.26 -8.49 25.30
N THR A 259 -8.46 -7.95 24.38
CA THR A 259 -7.76 -6.67 24.56
C THR A 259 -8.75 -5.50 24.55
N ILE A 260 -9.72 -5.52 23.63
CA ILE A 260 -10.80 -4.54 23.58
C ILE A 260 -11.59 -4.54 24.90
N THR A 261 -11.96 -5.71 25.42
CA THR A 261 -12.63 -5.82 26.73
C THR A 261 -11.79 -5.20 27.85
N ALA A 262 -10.49 -5.47 27.90
CA ALA A 262 -9.60 -4.86 28.90
C ALA A 262 -9.51 -3.33 28.77
N LEU A 263 -9.51 -2.80 27.54
CA LEU A 263 -9.53 -1.35 27.32
C LEU A 263 -10.87 -0.71 27.71
N GLN A 264 -11.98 -1.42 27.56
CA GLN A 264 -13.29 -0.98 28.04
C GLN A 264 -13.35 -0.99 29.58
N GLU A 265 -12.76 -1.98 30.25
CA GLU A 265 -12.61 -1.97 31.71
C GLU A 265 -11.73 -0.79 32.17
N LEU A 266 -10.61 -0.56 31.48
CA LEU A 266 -9.74 0.60 31.71
C LEU A 266 -10.50 1.91 31.53
N ARG A 267 -11.39 2.01 30.55
CA ARG A 267 -12.25 3.18 30.35
C ARG A 267 -13.10 3.48 31.58
N VAL A 268 -13.75 2.46 32.15
CA VAL A 268 -14.58 2.60 33.35
C VAL A 268 -13.74 3.07 34.54
N LEU A 269 -12.56 2.49 34.75
CA LEU A 269 -11.64 2.90 35.81
C LEU A 269 -11.12 4.32 35.62
N LEU A 270 -10.85 4.71 34.37
CA LEU A 270 -10.42 6.05 34.02
C LEU A 270 -11.53 7.08 34.32
N ASP A 271 -12.78 6.77 33.98
CA ASP A 271 -13.91 7.64 34.27
C ASP A 271 -14.17 7.76 35.80
N ALA A 272 -13.97 6.69 36.56
CA ALA A 272 -14.00 6.73 38.02
C ALA A 272 -12.86 7.60 38.61
N ALA A 273 -11.64 7.47 38.08
CA ALA A 273 -10.50 8.31 38.49
C ALA A 273 -10.73 9.79 38.19
N ARG A 274 -11.33 10.11 37.03
CA ARG A 274 -11.71 11.48 36.67
C ARG A 274 -12.74 12.06 37.64
N LEU A 275 -13.78 11.29 37.98
CA LEU A 275 -14.79 11.72 38.95
C LEU A 275 -14.16 12.00 40.31
N ALA A 276 -13.36 11.05 40.83
CA ALA A 276 -12.68 11.20 42.12
C ALA A 276 -11.72 12.40 42.14
N ALA A 277 -11.00 12.67 41.04
CA ALA A 277 -10.13 13.84 40.91
C ALA A 277 -10.91 15.16 40.89
N ARG A 278 -12.12 15.20 40.33
CA ARG A 278 -13.00 16.38 40.38
C ARG A 278 -13.51 16.61 41.80
N GLU A 279 -13.94 15.56 42.50
CA GLU A 279 -14.38 15.64 43.89
C GLU A 279 -13.26 16.10 44.83
N ALA A 280 -12.04 15.58 44.67
CA ALA A 280 -10.87 16.00 45.44
C ALA A 280 -10.58 17.50 45.25
N ARG A 281 -10.53 17.97 43.99
CA ARG A 281 -10.35 19.40 43.68
C ARG A 281 -11.43 20.28 44.30
N SER A 282 -12.68 19.83 44.31
CA SER A 282 -13.79 20.56 44.95
C SER A 282 -13.63 20.63 46.46
N ALA A 283 -13.23 19.53 47.10
CA ALA A 283 -12.96 19.48 48.54
C ALA A 283 -11.76 20.37 48.94
N ASP A 284 -10.69 20.40 48.13
CA ASP A 284 -9.54 21.29 48.35
C ASP A 284 -9.91 22.78 48.24
N GLN A 285 -10.79 23.13 47.29
CA GLN A 285 -11.34 24.48 47.19
C GLN A 285 -12.23 24.83 48.38
N ALA A 286 -13.02 23.88 48.89
CA ALA A 286 -13.82 24.06 50.10
C ALA A 286 -12.93 24.25 51.35
N LEU A 287 -11.85 23.47 51.47
CA LEU A 287 -10.85 23.60 52.52
C LEU A 287 -10.16 24.97 52.46
N THR A 288 -9.76 25.42 51.28
CA THR A 288 -9.14 26.74 51.08
C THR A 288 -10.08 27.86 51.53
N ARG A 289 -11.37 27.80 51.15
CA ARG A 289 -12.38 28.76 51.61
C ARG A 289 -12.63 28.69 53.13
N ALA A 290 -12.60 27.50 53.72
CA ALA A 290 -12.77 27.32 55.16
C ALA A 290 -11.57 27.89 55.94
N ARG A 291 -10.35 27.80 55.41
CA ARG A 291 -9.15 28.43 55.98
C ARG A 291 -9.29 29.95 56.01
N GLN A 292 -9.65 30.56 54.88
CA GLN A 292 -9.91 32.00 54.79
C GLN A 292 -10.99 32.46 55.76
N ALA A 293 -12.11 31.72 55.85
CA ALA A 293 -13.21 32.06 56.76
C ALA A 293 -12.85 32.01 58.25
N VAL A 294 -11.81 31.25 58.65
CA VAL A 294 -11.29 31.24 60.03
C VAL A 294 -10.40 32.45 60.31
N GLU A 295 -9.65 32.92 59.29
CA GLU A 295 -8.80 34.12 59.37
C GLU A 295 -9.64 35.39 59.49
N ASP A 296 -10.80 35.46 58.81
CA ASP A 296 -11.65 36.65 58.76
C ASP A 296 -12.57 36.87 59.97
N ARG A 297 -12.77 35.85 60.84
CA ARG A 297 -13.80 35.87 61.90
C ARG A 297 -13.21 35.96 63.31
N SER A 298 -13.90 36.67 64.21
CA SER A 298 -13.54 36.82 65.62
C SER A 298 -14.63 36.32 66.58
N GLY A 299 -14.26 35.99 67.83
CA GLY A 299 -15.20 35.61 68.89
C GLY A 299 -15.92 34.26 68.67
N GLY A 300 -17.19 34.15 69.07
CA GLY A 300 -17.97 32.90 68.97
C GLY A 300 -18.15 32.35 67.54
N GLU A 301 -18.11 33.23 66.53
CA GLU A 301 -18.15 32.83 65.12
C GLU A 301 -16.86 32.11 64.67
N GLN A 302 -15.74 32.37 65.34
CA GLN A 302 -14.46 31.72 65.07
C GLN A 302 -14.49 30.24 65.46
N GLN A 303 -15.20 29.87 66.54
CA GLN A 303 -15.30 28.48 66.98
C GLN A 303 -16.12 27.63 66.01
N ALA A 304 -17.23 28.16 65.49
CA ALA A 304 -18.00 27.52 64.42
C ALA A 304 -17.21 27.43 63.11
N ALA A 305 -16.41 28.45 62.77
CA ALA A 305 -15.52 28.42 61.61
C ALA A 305 -14.43 27.36 61.74
N ARG A 306 -13.82 27.19 62.92
CA ARG A 306 -12.84 26.13 63.21
C ARG A 306 -13.43 24.72 63.09
N GLN A 307 -14.67 24.51 63.54
CA GLN A 307 -15.34 23.21 63.34
C GLN A 307 -15.56 22.90 61.85
N ARG A 308 -15.96 23.90 61.06
CA ARG A 308 -16.10 23.77 59.60
C ARG A 308 -14.76 23.51 58.91
N LEU A 309 -13.69 24.17 59.35
CA LEU A 309 -12.33 23.92 58.86
C LEU A 309 -11.89 22.47 59.13
N ASN A 310 -12.10 21.97 60.35
CA ASN A 310 -11.77 20.58 60.69
C ASN A 310 -12.59 19.56 59.87
N ALA A 311 -13.86 19.86 59.59
CA ALA A 311 -14.68 19.03 58.71
C ALA A 311 -14.14 19.05 57.26
N ALA A 312 -13.87 20.24 56.71
CA ALA A 312 -13.35 20.40 55.36
C ALA A 312 -11.94 19.77 55.18
N SER A 313 -11.09 19.80 56.21
CA SER A 313 -9.77 19.15 56.18
C SER A 313 -9.90 17.63 56.07
N ARG A 314 -10.75 17.02 56.92
CA ARG A 314 -11.01 15.57 56.87
C ARG A 314 -11.65 15.15 55.56
N GLU A 315 -12.56 15.96 55.02
CA GLU A 315 -13.18 15.70 53.73
C GLU A 315 -12.17 15.79 52.57
N ALA A 316 -11.33 16.82 52.53
CA ALA A 316 -10.27 16.98 51.53
C ALA A 316 -9.27 15.81 51.58
N GLU A 317 -8.82 15.40 52.77
CA GLU A 317 -7.96 14.23 52.94
C GLU A 317 -8.63 12.95 52.43
N ALA A 318 -9.90 12.71 52.79
CA ALA A 318 -10.65 11.54 52.37
C ALA A 318 -10.85 11.49 50.84
N LYS A 319 -11.21 12.63 50.22
CA LYS A 319 -11.40 12.74 48.77
C LYS A 319 -10.08 12.65 48.00
N GLY A 320 -9.00 13.25 48.52
CA GLY A 320 -7.65 13.08 47.99
C GLY A 320 -7.20 11.62 47.99
N ALA A 321 -7.37 10.91 49.11
CA ALA A 321 -7.06 9.48 49.20
C ALA A 321 -7.95 8.61 48.30
N ALA A 322 -9.21 8.99 48.07
CA ALA A 322 -10.09 8.31 47.12
C ALA A 322 -9.61 8.52 45.67
N SER A 323 -9.20 9.74 45.31
CA SER A 323 -8.63 10.07 44.00
C SER A 323 -7.38 9.25 43.69
N SER A 324 -6.40 9.21 44.61
CA SER A 324 -5.19 8.41 44.43
C SER A 324 -5.50 6.93 44.24
N ARG A 325 -6.37 6.35 45.09
CA ARG A 325 -6.76 4.93 44.96
C ARG A 325 -7.45 4.61 43.63
N ALA A 326 -8.29 5.51 43.12
CA ALA A 326 -8.96 5.32 41.85
C ALA A 326 -7.96 5.34 40.68
N PHE A 327 -6.99 6.26 40.72
CA PHE A 327 -5.91 6.32 39.73
C PHE A 327 -4.99 5.08 39.79
N GLU A 328 -4.60 4.64 40.98
CA GLU A 328 -3.81 3.42 41.19
C GLU A 328 -4.56 2.16 40.73
N ALA A 329 -5.89 2.11 40.90
CA ALA A 329 -6.70 1.01 40.37
C ALA A 329 -6.64 0.95 38.84
N TRP A 330 -6.72 2.09 38.17
CA TRP A 330 -6.51 2.19 36.73
C TRP A 330 -5.09 1.77 36.33
N GLN A 331 -4.03 2.25 37.02
CA GLN A 331 -2.65 1.85 36.73
C GLN A 331 -2.43 0.33 36.89
N ARG A 332 -2.99 -0.28 37.93
CA ARG A 332 -2.93 -1.75 38.12
C ARG A 332 -3.60 -2.51 36.98
N ALA A 333 -4.73 -2.03 36.48
CA ALA A 333 -5.37 -2.61 35.30
C ALA A 333 -4.53 -2.44 34.04
N VAL A 334 -3.79 -1.33 33.90
CA VAL A 334 -2.83 -1.15 32.80
C VAL A 334 -1.69 -2.17 32.90
N VAL A 335 -1.16 -2.43 34.10
CA VAL A 335 -0.15 -3.50 34.30
C VAL A 335 -0.69 -4.84 33.82
N ALA A 336 -1.92 -5.19 34.19
CA ALA A 336 -2.56 -6.44 33.79
C ALA A 336 -2.71 -6.54 32.25
N LEU A 337 -3.04 -5.44 31.57
CA LEU A 337 -3.07 -5.38 30.11
C LEU A 337 -1.67 -5.60 29.50
N LEU A 338 -0.64 -4.93 30.04
CA LEU A 338 0.73 -5.03 29.51
C LEU A 338 1.34 -6.42 29.70
N GLN A 339 0.98 -7.13 30.77
CA GLN A 339 1.40 -8.51 31.03
C GLN A 339 0.80 -9.53 30.04
N ARG A 340 -0.29 -9.19 29.35
CA ARG A 340 -0.87 -10.06 28.30
C ARG A 340 -0.06 -10.05 27.01
N GLY A 341 0.78 -9.03 26.79
CA GLY A 341 1.58 -8.85 25.58
C GLY A 341 3.05 -9.23 25.72
N SER A 342 3.37 -10.12 26.66
CA SER A 342 4.73 -10.61 26.94
C SER A 342 5.09 -11.85 26.13
#